data_AF-A0A8H6XHQ6-F1
#
_entry.id   AF-A0A8H6XHQ6-F1
#
_cell.length_a   1.000
_cell.length_b   1.000
_cell.length_c   1.000
_cell.angle_alpha   90.00
_cell.angle_beta   90.00
_cell.angle_gamma   90.00
#
_symmetry.space_group_name_H-M   'P 1'
#
loop_
_entity.id
_entity.type
_entity.pdbx_description
1 polymer ?
#
loop_
_entity_poly.entity_id
_entity_poly.type
_entity_poly.pdbx_seq_one_letter_code
_entity_poly.pdbx_strand_id
1 'polypeptide(L)'
;MDEETAKIWKGGAVYCLGGRSTVWSLFSPRISDDTFRMHFPEDVYNSLTSSFLQSAERYVPFPPSDLSSPSCHHRQAQHPHLDVLSPRDAYRSPLRAVMDDPHGKGKFKTPVDSPVDRLESAPVRDQKTQVEHFIVKVSEGRTHTMKCKNVIIATGAMESPAIVLRGVQAANPTLTDVFGPSFERNFDHVTDHYIFYVTLPFYCNAANEDVLGGMKLQTDITFNQLDNTTALANISLDASAFLPRRNVPGFIAYIFPSELQTNNPIELNEKSDLRIKVGYASEPMLPEKNLLRRFSVDVMSEIAAVLELQFVKHAYTQAPYVPLETVTLQDTELGPGGITHKMGSLPMPKKSGNGGVLDSNLQMKYDWSNPIVVYNLLPKDVWVRMSTSRASEPLFGPSSDKLVKSGKSELWKCSTRETIQVYAFENSESYNVQVVEPGVNALIEAPPME
;
A
#
# COMPACT_ATOMS: atom_id res chain seq x y z
N MET A 1 -0.63 -21.30 -5.87
CA MET A 1 0.81 -21.42 -5.59
C MET A 1 1.16 -22.89 -5.60
N ASP A 2 2.15 -23.31 -6.38
CA ASP A 2 2.61 -24.70 -6.41
C ASP A 2 3.56 -25.02 -5.25
N GLU A 3 3.83 -26.31 -5.04
CA GLU A 3 4.65 -26.81 -3.92
C GLU A 3 6.09 -26.29 -3.94
N GLU A 4 6.66 -26.06 -5.13
CA GLU A 4 8.02 -25.56 -5.28
C GLU A 4 8.12 -24.09 -4.84
N THR A 5 7.18 -23.25 -5.30
CA THR A 5 7.07 -21.86 -4.86
C THR A 5 6.82 -21.80 -3.34
N ALA A 6 5.97 -22.68 -2.80
CA ALA A 6 5.67 -22.72 -1.36
C ALA A 6 6.87 -23.13 -0.48
N LYS A 7 7.84 -23.88 -1.04
CA LYS A 7 9.08 -24.22 -0.32
C LYS A 7 9.97 -23.00 -0.11
N ILE A 8 10.08 -22.13 -1.12
CA ILE A 8 10.96 -20.96 -1.13
C ILE A 8 10.28 -19.76 -0.47
N TRP A 9 9.00 -19.52 -0.80
CA TRP A 9 8.25 -18.35 -0.39
C TRP A 9 7.51 -18.58 0.92
N LYS A 10 7.83 -17.79 1.94
CA LYS A 10 7.27 -17.96 3.29
C LYS A 10 6.03 -17.11 3.57
N GLY A 11 5.59 -16.28 2.61
CA GLY A 11 4.49 -15.33 2.81
C GLY A 11 3.15 -15.77 2.22
N GLY A 12 2.22 -16.24 3.06
CA GLY A 12 0.84 -16.54 2.66
C GLY A 12 -0.02 -15.30 2.37
N ALA A 13 -1.06 -15.47 1.56
CA ALA A 13 -2.14 -14.48 1.45
C ALA A 13 -3.04 -14.54 2.70
N VAL A 14 -3.63 -13.40 3.05
CA VAL A 14 -4.60 -13.31 4.15
C VAL A 14 -5.94 -12.92 3.53
N TYR A 15 -6.80 -13.93 3.35
CA TYR A 15 -8.12 -13.78 2.75
C TYR A 15 -9.15 -13.53 3.84
N CYS A 16 -9.21 -12.31 4.36
CA CYS A 16 -10.24 -11.86 5.27
C CYS A 16 -10.60 -10.40 5.00
N LEU A 17 -11.73 -9.96 5.56
CA LEU A 17 -12.09 -8.55 5.54
C LEU A 17 -10.98 -7.72 6.23
N GLY A 18 -10.42 -6.75 5.52
CA GLY A 18 -9.27 -5.93 5.97
C GLY A 18 -7.90 -6.48 5.58
N GLY A 19 -7.85 -7.68 4.98
CA GLY A 19 -6.61 -8.30 4.53
C GLY A 19 -5.57 -8.40 5.64
N ARG A 20 -4.31 -8.08 5.33
CA ARG A 20 -3.20 -8.15 6.29
C ARG A 20 -3.29 -7.13 7.42
N SER A 21 -4.10 -6.08 7.31
CA SER A 21 -4.26 -5.11 8.40
C SER A 21 -4.91 -5.70 9.65
N THR A 22 -5.46 -6.92 9.56
CA THR A 22 -5.97 -7.69 10.71
C THR A 22 -4.88 -8.44 11.48
N VAL A 23 -3.70 -8.62 10.87
CA VAL A 23 -2.58 -9.42 11.42
C VAL A 23 -1.23 -8.70 11.32
N TRP A 24 -1.23 -7.42 10.96
CA TRP A 24 -0.03 -6.59 10.89
C TRP A 24 0.37 -6.06 12.28
N SER A 25 1.60 -5.59 12.41
CA SER A 25 2.16 -5.07 13.66
C SER A 25 1.85 -3.58 13.91
N LEU A 26 0.78 -3.04 13.30
CA LEU A 26 0.27 -1.66 13.46
C LEU A 26 1.36 -0.59 13.39
N PHE A 27 2.22 -0.74 12.39
CA PHE A 27 3.37 0.12 12.22
C PHE A 27 3.34 0.77 10.84
N SER A 28 3.62 2.07 10.77
CA SER A 28 3.43 2.85 9.55
C SER A 28 4.42 4.02 9.50
N PRO A 29 5.74 3.78 9.36
CA PRO A 29 6.70 4.88 9.36
C PRO A 29 6.47 5.75 8.13
N ARG A 30 6.86 7.02 8.19
CA ARG A 30 7.13 7.75 6.95
C ARG A 30 8.38 7.18 6.33
N ILE A 31 8.33 6.97 5.02
CA ILE A 31 9.54 6.77 4.22
C ILE A 31 10.28 8.11 4.18
N SER A 32 11.61 8.08 4.20
CA SER A 32 12.41 9.32 4.14
C SER A 32 12.21 10.06 2.81
N ASP A 33 12.34 11.38 2.86
CA ASP A 33 12.22 12.24 1.67
C ASP A 33 13.21 11.85 0.58
N ASP A 34 14.44 11.51 0.96
CA ASP A 34 15.48 11.06 0.03
C ASP A 34 15.07 9.78 -0.70
N THR A 35 14.51 8.80 0.02
CA THR A 35 14.00 7.57 -0.59
C THR A 35 12.83 7.86 -1.53
N PHE A 36 11.88 8.71 -1.16
CA PHE A 36 10.80 9.07 -2.08
C PHE A 36 11.33 9.76 -3.34
N ARG A 37 12.20 10.76 -3.19
CA ARG A 37 12.80 11.51 -4.31
C ARG A 37 13.70 10.66 -5.19
N MET A 38 14.24 9.56 -4.67
CA MET A 38 15.03 8.59 -5.44
C MET A 38 14.13 7.77 -6.38
N HIS A 39 12.97 7.33 -5.91
CA HIS A 39 12.16 6.34 -6.62
C HIS A 39 10.99 6.92 -7.41
N PHE A 40 10.37 8.01 -6.95
CA PHE A 40 9.16 8.56 -7.54
C PHE A 40 9.41 9.82 -8.37
N PRO A 41 8.56 10.08 -9.38
CA PRO A 41 8.43 11.39 -10.00
C PRO A 41 8.17 12.51 -8.98
N GLU A 42 8.61 13.73 -9.30
CA GLU A 42 8.54 14.87 -8.38
C GLU A 42 7.09 15.26 -8.03
N ASP A 43 6.16 15.15 -8.97
CA ASP A 43 4.73 15.41 -8.76
C ASP A 43 4.10 14.39 -7.80
N VAL A 44 4.47 13.11 -7.93
CA VAL A 44 4.05 12.04 -7.01
C VAL A 44 4.62 12.29 -5.61
N TYR A 45 5.92 12.58 -5.50
CA TYR A 45 6.55 12.92 -4.22
C TYR A 45 5.83 14.09 -3.54
N ASN A 46 5.64 15.20 -4.27
CA ASN A 46 5.00 16.39 -3.71
C ASN A 46 3.57 16.11 -3.26
N SER A 47 2.79 15.32 -4.02
CA SER A 47 1.43 14.95 -3.64
C SER A 47 1.40 14.07 -2.39
N LEU A 48 2.34 13.12 -2.28
CA LEU A 48 2.49 12.24 -1.11
C LEU A 48 2.82 13.04 0.15
N THR A 49 3.84 13.89 0.11
CA THR A 49 4.36 14.59 1.29
C THR A 49 3.50 15.79 1.72
N SER A 50 2.90 16.51 0.78
CA SER A 50 2.09 17.69 1.09
C SER A 50 0.70 17.37 1.64
N SER A 51 0.10 16.24 1.25
CA SER A 51 -1.32 15.97 1.50
C SER A 51 -1.64 14.53 1.88
N PHE A 52 -1.18 13.55 1.09
CA PHE A 52 -1.66 12.18 1.25
C PHE A 52 -1.13 11.48 2.51
N LEU A 53 0.14 11.66 2.87
CA LEU A 53 0.69 11.08 4.12
C LEU A 53 -0.01 11.65 5.35
N GLN A 54 -0.19 12.97 5.41
CA GLN A 54 -0.94 13.62 6.48
C GLN A 54 -2.39 13.13 6.55
N SER A 55 -3.01 12.86 5.41
CA SER A 55 -4.35 12.30 5.37
C SER A 55 -4.37 10.85 5.86
N ALA A 56 -3.42 10.01 5.44
CA ALA A 56 -3.29 8.65 5.91
C ALA A 56 -3.08 8.57 7.44
N GLU A 57 -2.27 9.47 8.00
CA GLU A 57 -2.02 9.60 9.44
C GLU A 57 -3.25 9.96 10.27
N ARG A 58 -4.22 10.67 9.67
CA ARG A 58 -5.50 10.92 10.34
C ARG A 58 -6.37 9.68 10.43
N TYR A 59 -6.28 8.78 9.43
CA TYR A 59 -7.05 7.54 9.39
C TYR A 59 -6.39 6.40 10.16
N VAL A 60 -5.06 6.39 10.22
CA VAL A 60 -4.28 5.44 11.01
C VAL A 60 -3.61 6.27 12.11
N PRO A 61 -4.36 6.60 13.18
CA PRO A 61 -3.87 7.53 14.19
C PRO A 61 -2.57 6.99 14.77
N PHE A 62 -1.52 7.77 14.56
CA PHE A 62 -0.28 7.58 15.26
C PHE A 62 -0.48 7.98 16.71
N PRO A 63 0.20 7.32 17.66
CA PRO A 63 0.44 7.97 18.93
C PRO A 63 1.10 9.31 18.60
N PRO A 64 0.58 10.44 19.11
CA PRO A 64 1.24 11.72 18.89
C PRO A 64 2.67 11.60 19.40
N SER A 65 3.64 12.01 18.59
CA SER A 65 5.05 12.18 18.98
C SER A 65 5.24 13.33 19.98
N ASP A 66 4.20 13.70 20.70
CA ASP A 66 4.22 14.80 21.64
C ASP A 66 4.89 14.33 22.92
N LEU A 67 6.22 14.38 22.91
CA LEU A 67 7.10 14.18 24.06
C LEU A 67 6.78 15.14 25.23
N SER A 68 5.84 16.08 25.08
CA SER A 68 5.48 17.07 26.09
C SER A 68 4.18 16.81 26.86
N SER A 69 3.41 15.76 26.53
CA SER A 69 2.14 15.47 27.24
C SER A 69 2.36 14.63 28.52
N PRO A 70 2.10 15.16 29.73
CA PRO A 70 2.32 14.45 31.00
C PRO A 70 1.21 13.46 31.37
N SER A 71 0.24 13.19 30.49
CA SER A 71 -0.98 12.47 30.86
C SER A 71 -1.01 11.01 30.41
N CYS A 72 -0.06 10.22 30.91
CA CYS A 72 -0.35 8.83 31.28
C CYS A 72 0.53 8.49 32.50
N HIS A 73 -0.11 8.33 33.65
CA HIS A 73 0.57 8.13 34.93
C HIS A 73 1.40 6.83 34.95
N HIS A 74 2.73 6.94 34.86
CA HIS A 74 3.69 6.21 35.69
C HIS A 74 5.04 6.95 35.75
N ARG A 75 5.74 6.80 36.89
CA ARG A 75 6.70 7.75 37.48
C ARG A 75 7.94 8.06 36.62
N GLN A 76 8.36 9.32 36.75
CA GLN A 76 9.71 9.82 36.50
C GLN A 76 10.81 8.90 37.06
N ALA A 77 11.72 8.48 36.19
CA ALA A 77 13.15 8.42 36.48
C ALA A 77 13.90 8.81 35.19
N GLN A 78 14.89 9.68 35.33
CA GLN A 78 15.62 10.36 34.27
C GLN A 78 16.41 9.37 33.41
N HIS A 79 16.10 9.22 32.12
CA HIS A 79 16.97 8.77 31.00
C HIS A 79 16.15 8.77 29.68
N PRO A 80 16.76 8.82 28.47
CA PRO A 80 16.08 9.30 27.26
C PRO A 80 14.97 8.37 26.74
N HIS A 81 13.76 8.90 26.86
CA HIS A 81 12.48 8.69 26.18
C HIS A 81 12.34 7.54 25.17
N LEU A 82 11.61 6.50 25.60
CA LEU A 82 10.97 5.47 24.78
C LEU A 82 9.46 5.55 25.01
N ASP A 83 8.68 5.76 23.94
CA ASP A 83 7.21 5.72 24.01
C ASP A 83 6.73 4.26 24.08
N VAL A 84 5.96 3.93 25.12
CA VAL A 84 5.35 2.61 25.34
C VAL A 84 3.84 2.71 25.12
N LEU A 85 3.31 1.95 24.15
CA LEU A 85 1.88 1.91 23.88
C LEU A 85 1.18 0.81 24.67
N SER A 86 0.03 1.14 25.26
CA SER A 86 -0.90 0.15 25.80
C SER A 86 -1.54 -0.65 24.66
N PRO A 87 -1.54 -2.00 24.70
CA PRO A 87 -2.10 -2.85 23.64
C PRO A 87 -3.61 -2.72 23.41
N ARG A 88 -4.37 -2.05 24.27
CA ARG A 88 -5.85 -2.04 24.17
C ARG A 88 -6.42 -0.94 23.28
N ASP A 89 -5.73 0.20 23.15
CA ASP A 89 -6.22 1.36 22.39
C ASP A 89 -5.55 1.52 21.02
N ALA A 90 -4.40 0.86 20.79
CA ALA A 90 -3.61 0.99 19.56
C ALA A 90 -4.15 0.17 18.36
N TYR A 91 -5.06 -0.79 18.57
CA TYR A 91 -5.53 -1.71 17.52
C TYR A 91 -6.78 -1.19 16.78
N ARG A 92 -6.72 0.04 16.26
CA ARG A 92 -7.66 0.43 15.20
C ARG A 92 -7.08 -0.04 13.87
N SER A 93 -7.65 -1.11 13.31
CA SER A 93 -7.32 -1.47 11.94
C SER A 93 -7.69 -0.30 11.01
N PRO A 94 -6.86 0.02 9.99
CA PRO A 94 -7.18 1.02 8.98
C PRO A 94 -8.57 0.79 8.35
N LEU A 95 -8.96 -0.48 8.18
CA LEU A 95 -10.29 -0.81 7.70
C LEU A 95 -11.38 -0.27 8.63
N ARG A 96 -11.26 -0.48 9.94
CA ARG A 96 -12.25 0.03 10.90
C ARG A 96 -12.32 1.55 10.85
N ALA A 97 -11.17 2.24 10.80
CA ALA A 97 -11.16 3.69 10.70
C ALA A 97 -11.86 4.21 9.44
N VAL A 98 -11.69 3.54 8.30
CA VAL A 98 -12.39 3.88 7.05
C VAL A 98 -13.89 3.54 7.10
N MET A 99 -14.26 2.41 7.70
CA MET A 99 -15.67 2.02 7.85
C MET A 99 -16.43 2.91 8.84
N ASP A 100 -15.74 3.43 9.85
CA ASP A 100 -16.29 4.30 10.90
C ASP A 100 -16.23 5.79 10.50
N ASP A 101 -15.73 6.16 9.31
CA ASP A 101 -15.61 7.56 8.86
C ASP A 101 -17.01 8.21 8.76
N PRO A 102 -17.33 9.21 9.61
CA PRO A 102 -18.63 9.88 9.60
C PRO A 102 -18.88 10.69 8.31
N HIS A 103 -17.83 10.96 7.53
CA HIS A 103 -17.92 11.61 6.22
C HIS A 103 -18.12 10.62 5.08
N GLY A 104 -18.07 9.31 5.34
CA GLY A 104 -18.35 8.24 4.39
C GLY A 104 -19.80 8.31 3.87
N LYS A 105 -20.02 9.03 2.78
CA LYS A 105 -21.34 9.14 2.13
C LYS A 105 -21.48 8.05 1.06
N GLY A 106 -22.33 7.06 1.28
CA GLY A 106 -22.65 6.05 0.24
C GLY A 106 -23.35 4.81 0.76
N LYS A 107 -23.98 4.05 -0.16
CA LYS A 107 -24.48 2.69 0.12
C LYS A 107 -23.36 1.70 -0.22
N PHE A 108 -22.61 1.26 0.77
CA PHE A 108 -21.57 0.25 0.59
C PHE A 108 -22.12 -1.16 0.81
N LYS A 109 -21.71 -2.10 -0.02
CA LYS A 109 -21.94 -3.54 0.17
C LYS A 109 -20.59 -4.23 0.12
N THR A 110 -20.30 -5.04 1.12
CA THR A 110 -19.04 -5.77 1.22
C THR A 110 -19.34 -7.26 1.15
N PRO A 111 -19.48 -7.83 -0.05
CA PRO A 111 -19.63 -9.26 -0.18
C PRO A 111 -18.36 -9.95 0.34
N VAL A 112 -18.54 -10.89 1.27
CA VAL A 112 -17.47 -11.76 1.77
C VAL A 112 -17.47 -13.07 0.99
N ASP A 113 -16.38 -13.83 1.07
CA ASP A 113 -16.23 -15.13 0.39
C ASP A 113 -16.52 -15.08 -1.11
N SER A 114 -16.20 -13.94 -1.74
CA SER A 114 -16.47 -13.64 -3.15
C SER A 114 -15.16 -13.36 -3.89
N PRO A 115 -14.29 -14.37 -4.09
CA PRO A 115 -13.00 -14.17 -4.75
C PRO A 115 -13.19 -13.69 -6.19
N VAL A 116 -12.63 -12.52 -6.49
CA VAL A 116 -12.56 -12.01 -7.87
C VAL A 116 -11.54 -12.86 -8.64
N ASP A 117 -12.00 -13.47 -9.73
CA ASP A 117 -11.16 -14.28 -10.60
C ASP A 117 -10.35 -13.40 -11.55
N ARG A 118 -11.07 -12.63 -12.38
CA ARG A 118 -10.50 -11.83 -13.46
C ARG A 118 -11.39 -10.65 -13.83
N LEU A 119 -10.81 -9.70 -14.56
CA LEU A 119 -11.57 -8.68 -15.27
C LEU A 119 -12.07 -9.24 -16.60
N GLU A 120 -13.29 -8.89 -16.97
CA GLU A 120 -13.91 -9.32 -18.22
C GLU A 120 -14.06 -8.10 -19.12
N SER A 121 -12.98 -7.80 -19.84
CA SER A 121 -12.87 -6.82 -20.93
C SER A 121 -11.50 -7.04 -21.54
N ALA A 122 -11.45 -7.68 -22.71
CA ALA A 122 -10.19 -7.83 -23.42
C ALA A 122 -9.66 -6.43 -23.75
N PRO A 123 -8.48 -6.06 -23.28
CA PRO A 123 -7.82 -4.88 -23.81
C PRO A 123 -7.61 -5.15 -25.30
N VAL A 124 -8.02 -4.20 -26.13
CA VAL A 124 -7.78 -4.26 -27.57
C VAL A 124 -6.61 -3.32 -27.82
N ARG A 125 -5.61 -3.80 -28.56
CA ARG A 125 -4.41 -3.01 -28.88
C ARG A 125 -4.83 -1.65 -29.46
N ASP A 126 -4.27 -0.58 -28.91
CA ASP A 126 -4.49 0.80 -29.35
C ASP A 126 -5.97 1.28 -29.23
N GLN A 127 -6.81 0.57 -28.44
CA GLN A 127 -8.19 0.95 -28.14
C GLN A 127 -8.44 0.91 -26.64
N LYS A 128 -8.92 2.04 -26.11
CA LYS A 128 -9.34 2.14 -24.72
C LYS A 128 -10.62 1.34 -24.48
N THR A 129 -10.48 0.18 -23.83
CA THR A 129 -11.61 -0.66 -23.43
C THR A 129 -11.96 -0.38 -21.97
N GLN A 130 -13.18 0.07 -21.70
CA GLN A 130 -13.64 0.21 -20.32
C GLN A 130 -13.87 -1.18 -19.71
N VAL A 131 -13.46 -1.38 -18.45
CA VAL A 131 -13.85 -2.59 -17.72
C VAL A 131 -15.33 -2.49 -17.36
N GLU A 132 -16.16 -3.23 -18.08
CA GLU A 132 -17.62 -3.25 -17.82
C GLU A 132 -18.01 -4.34 -16.83
N HIS A 133 -17.17 -5.38 -16.72
CA HIS A 133 -17.47 -6.59 -15.98
C HIS A 133 -16.25 -7.15 -15.24
N PHE A 134 -16.50 -7.81 -14.12
CA PHE A 134 -15.53 -8.69 -13.47
C PHE A 134 -16.18 -10.01 -13.08
N ILE A 135 -15.38 -11.08 -13.07
CA ILE A 135 -15.83 -12.42 -12.75
C ILE A 135 -15.52 -12.72 -11.29
N VAL A 136 -16.53 -13.17 -10.55
CA VAL A 136 -16.39 -13.68 -9.19
C VAL A 136 -16.50 -15.21 -9.25
N LYS A 137 -15.55 -15.90 -8.62
CA LYS A 137 -15.61 -17.35 -8.39
C LYS A 137 -16.53 -17.63 -7.20
N VAL A 138 -17.40 -18.60 -7.36
CA VAL A 138 -18.31 -19.12 -6.33
C VAL A 138 -17.82 -20.53 -5.97
N SER A 139 -18.34 -21.08 -4.87
CA SER A 139 -18.13 -22.49 -4.54
C SER A 139 -18.46 -23.41 -5.73
N GLU A 140 -17.75 -24.54 -5.81
CA GLU A 140 -17.98 -25.61 -6.79
C GLU A 140 -17.67 -25.20 -8.25
N GLY A 141 -16.80 -24.20 -8.46
CA GLY A 141 -16.33 -23.81 -9.80
C GLY A 141 -17.34 -22.98 -10.60
N ARG A 142 -18.47 -22.60 -10.00
CA ARG A 142 -19.41 -21.64 -10.61
C ARG A 142 -18.82 -20.24 -10.61
N THR A 143 -19.24 -19.41 -11.56
CA THR A 143 -18.83 -18.01 -11.64
C THR A 143 -20.03 -17.07 -11.77
N HIS A 144 -19.86 -15.83 -11.33
CA HIS A 144 -20.81 -14.75 -11.52
C HIS A 144 -20.14 -13.56 -12.20
N THR A 145 -20.79 -13.03 -13.24
CA THR A 145 -20.39 -11.78 -13.88
C THR A 145 -21.02 -10.61 -13.14
N MET A 146 -20.18 -9.72 -12.63
CA MET A 146 -20.58 -8.51 -11.93
C MET A 146 -20.37 -7.30 -12.83
N LYS A 147 -21.43 -6.52 -13.08
CA LYS A 147 -21.34 -5.28 -13.86
C LYS A 147 -20.77 -4.14 -13.02
N CYS A 148 -19.96 -3.29 -13.62
CA CYS A 148 -19.35 -2.14 -12.96
C CYS A 148 -19.16 -0.98 -13.93
N LYS A 149 -18.99 0.23 -13.39
CA LYS A 149 -18.60 1.42 -14.15
C LYS A 149 -17.11 1.70 -14.01
N ASN A 150 -16.60 1.56 -12.78
CA ASN A 150 -15.20 1.74 -12.43
C ASN A 150 -14.76 0.52 -11.63
N VAL A 151 -13.51 0.09 -11.83
CA VAL A 151 -12.88 -0.97 -11.04
C VAL A 151 -11.65 -0.40 -10.36
N ILE A 152 -11.55 -0.62 -9.05
CA ILE A 152 -10.35 -0.35 -8.25
C ILE A 152 -9.86 -1.71 -7.76
N ILE A 153 -8.63 -2.08 -8.12
CA ILE A 153 -8.03 -3.35 -7.69
C ILE A 153 -7.15 -3.08 -6.47
N ALA A 154 -7.55 -3.61 -5.32
CA ALA A 154 -6.84 -3.48 -4.06
C ALA A 154 -6.67 -4.83 -3.36
N THR A 155 -6.40 -5.90 -4.12
CA THR A 155 -6.28 -7.27 -3.62
C THR A 155 -4.85 -7.62 -3.16
N GLY A 156 -3.96 -6.62 -3.10
CA GLY A 156 -2.58 -6.74 -2.67
C GLY A 156 -1.61 -7.08 -3.81
N ALA A 157 -0.31 -7.02 -3.52
CA ALA A 157 0.75 -7.09 -4.53
C ALA A 157 0.81 -8.41 -5.33
N MET A 158 0.18 -9.49 -4.86
CA MET A 158 0.19 -10.77 -5.58
C MET A 158 -1.08 -11.00 -6.38
N GLU A 159 -2.25 -10.75 -5.77
CA GLU A 159 -3.52 -11.06 -6.43
C GLU A 159 -3.96 -9.95 -7.39
N SER A 160 -3.54 -8.71 -7.18
CA SER A 160 -3.87 -7.60 -8.10
C SER A 160 -3.33 -7.85 -9.50
N PRO A 161 -2.02 -8.15 -9.69
CA PRO A 161 -1.50 -8.52 -11.01
C PRO A 161 -2.11 -9.83 -11.51
N ALA A 162 -2.37 -10.82 -10.64
CA ALA A 162 -2.98 -12.08 -11.05
C ALA A 162 -4.37 -11.89 -11.69
N ILE A 163 -5.23 -11.05 -11.10
CA ILE A 163 -6.56 -10.73 -11.64
C ILE A 163 -6.45 -10.08 -13.03
N VAL A 164 -5.47 -9.19 -13.20
CA VAL A 164 -5.21 -8.55 -14.50
C VAL A 164 -4.73 -9.59 -15.52
N LEU A 165 -3.73 -10.40 -15.18
CA LEU A 165 -3.18 -11.44 -16.06
C LEU A 165 -4.24 -12.47 -16.47
N ARG A 166 -5.10 -12.90 -15.54
CA ARG A 166 -6.18 -13.85 -15.87
C ARG A 166 -7.19 -13.24 -16.84
N GLY A 167 -7.45 -11.94 -16.74
CA GLY A 167 -8.30 -11.22 -17.69
C GLY A 167 -7.71 -11.23 -19.10
N VAL A 168 -6.40 -11.01 -19.20
CA VAL A 168 -5.69 -11.05 -20.48
C VAL A 168 -5.62 -12.47 -21.03
N GLN A 169 -5.23 -13.47 -20.22
CA GLN A 169 -5.17 -14.87 -20.64
C GLN A 169 -6.53 -15.37 -21.13
N ALA A 170 -7.62 -15.02 -20.46
CA ALA A 170 -8.98 -15.42 -20.84
C ALA A 170 -9.47 -14.78 -22.15
N ALA A 171 -8.97 -13.59 -22.50
CA ALA A 171 -9.27 -12.97 -23.78
C ALA A 171 -8.61 -13.70 -24.98
N ASN A 172 -7.66 -14.60 -24.71
CA ASN A 172 -6.87 -15.37 -25.68
C ASN A 172 -5.94 -14.59 -26.66
N PRO A 173 -5.44 -13.37 -26.36
CA PRO A 173 -4.30 -12.80 -27.07
C PRO A 173 -2.98 -13.06 -26.33
N THR A 174 -1.85 -12.95 -27.02
CA THR A 174 -0.57 -12.84 -26.30
C THR A 174 -0.48 -11.45 -25.66
N LEU A 175 0.10 -11.36 -24.45
CA LEU A 175 0.29 -10.10 -23.73
C LEU A 175 1.06 -9.07 -24.58
N THR A 176 2.07 -9.56 -25.29
CA THR A 176 2.87 -8.77 -26.24
C THR A 176 2.04 -8.22 -27.40
N ASP A 177 1.08 -8.98 -27.94
CA ASP A 177 0.25 -8.50 -29.06
C ASP A 177 -0.69 -7.36 -28.68
N VAL A 178 -1.18 -7.36 -27.42
CA VAL A 178 -2.15 -6.36 -26.94
C VAL A 178 -1.48 -5.12 -26.40
N PHE A 179 -0.42 -5.29 -25.62
CA PHE A 179 0.17 -4.20 -24.83
C PHE A 179 1.60 -3.86 -25.25
N GLY A 180 2.11 -4.55 -26.27
CA GLY A 180 3.45 -4.40 -26.77
C GLY A 180 4.50 -5.13 -25.92
N PRO A 181 5.73 -5.26 -26.45
CA PRO A 181 6.82 -6.02 -25.83
C PRO A 181 7.38 -5.38 -24.55
N SER A 182 6.86 -4.21 -24.15
CA SER A 182 7.25 -3.52 -22.93
C SER A 182 6.32 -3.85 -21.76
N PHE A 183 5.13 -4.40 -22.02
CA PHE A 183 4.19 -4.75 -20.95
C PHE A 183 4.77 -5.81 -20.04
N GLU A 184 5.17 -6.97 -20.58
CA GLU A 184 5.78 -8.05 -19.79
C GLU A 184 7.07 -7.60 -19.08
N ARG A 185 7.78 -6.59 -19.60
CA ARG A 185 8.98 -6.02 -18.96
C ARG A 185 8.68 -5.07 -17.81
N ASN A 186 7.54 -4.38 -17.85
CA ASN A 186 7.13 -3.38 -16.86
C ASN A 186 6.15 -3.92 -15.82
N PHE A 187 5.37 -4.92 -16.23
CA PHE A 187 4.56 -5.77 -15.38
C PHE A 187 5.52 -6.72 -14.64
N ASP A 188 5.04 -7.32 -13.56
CA ASP A 188 5.50 -8.64 -13.13
C ASP A 188 6.61 -8.75 -12.07
N HIS A 189 7.16 -7.67 -11.57
CA HIS A 189 8.32 -7.79 -10.68
C HIS A 189 7.94 -7.66 -9.21
N VAL A 190 8.05 -8.74 -8.44
CA VAL A 190 7.89 -8.67 -6.98
C VAL A 190 9.25 -8.48 -6.32
N THR A 191 9.32 -7.43 -5.50
CA THR A 191 10.38 -7.29 -4.51
C THR A 191 9.80 -7.44 -3.11
N ASP A 192 10.62 -7.92 -2.19
CA ASP A 192 10.37 -7.92 -0.75
C ASP A 192 11.63 -7.39 -0.08
N HIS A 193 11.51 -6.83 1.12
CA HIS A 193 12.69 -6.34 1.81
C HIS A 193 13.60 -7.48 2.23
N TYR A 194 14.90 -7.26 2.11
CA TYR A 194 15.87 -8.08 2.82
C TYR A 194 15.83 -7.70 4.30
N ILE A 195 15.80 -8.71 5.17
CA ILE A 195 15.84 -8.52 6.60
C ILE A 195 16.95 -9.36 7.23
N PHE A 196 17.81 -8.68 7.96
CA PHE A 196 18.68 -9.33 8.93
C PHE A 196 18.01 -9.20 10.29
N TYR A 197 17.85 -10.30 11.03
CA TYR A 197 17.29 -10.19 12.38
C TYR A 197 17.96 -11.12 13.35
N VAL A 198 17.88 -10.73 14.60
CA VAL A 198 18.45 -11.45 15.73
C VAL A 198 17.39 -11.52 16.81
N THR A 199 17.33 -12.65 17.50
CA THR A 199 16.36 -12.90 18.57
C THR A 199 17.11 -13.42 19.77
N LEU A 200 16.77 -12.93 20.96
CA LEU A 200 17.30 -13.45 22.21
C LEU A 200 16.22 -13.48 23.30
N PRO A 201 15.96 -14.66 23.90
CA PRO A 201 15.12 -14.76 25.08
C PRO A 201 15.74 -14.01 26.24
N PHE A 202 14.88 -13.38 27.03
CA PHE A 202 15.23 -12.75 28.28
C PHE A 202 14.23 -13.13 29.36
N TYR A 203 14.69 -13.01 30.58
CA TYR A 203 13.88 -13.02 31.78
C TYR A 203 13.86 -11.59 32.34
N CYS A 204 12.67 -11.15 32.73
CA CYS A 204 12.51 -9.97 33.58
C CYS A 204 11.96 -10.43 34.93
N ASN A 205 12.29 -9.69 35.99
CA ASN A 205 11.66 -9.91 37.29
C ASN A 205 10.13 -9.72 37.13
N ALA A 206 9.33 -10.57 37.76
CA ALA A 206 7.87 -10.49 37.72
C ALA A 206 7.33 -9.09 38.09
N ALA A 207 8.05 -8.35 38.96
CA ALA A 207 7.71 -6.97 39.30
C ALA A 207 7.79 -5.98 38.11
N ASN A 208 8.59 -6.31 37.09
CA ASN A 208 8.79 -5.49 35.89
C ASN A 208 7.96 -6.00 34.70
N GLU A 209 7.38 -7.21 34.76
CA GLU A 209 6.63 -7.81 33.65
C GLU A 209 5.38 -6.98 33.29
N ASP A 210 4.66 -6.50 34.32
CA ASP A 210 3.51 -5.60 34.17
C ASP A 210 3.90 -4.20 33.64
N VAL A 211 5.16 -3.80 33.81
CA VAL A 211 5.68 -2.48 33.40
C VAL A 211 6.23 -2.53 31.99
N LEU A 212 6.93 -3.60 31.64
CA LEU A 212 7.69 -3.71 30.39
C LEU A 212 6.78 -3.98 29.20
N GLY A 213 5.70 -4.76 29.36
CA GLY A 213 4.68 -4.96 28.32
C GLY A 213 5.22 -5.17 26.88
N GLY A 214 4.35 -4.93 25.89
CA GLY A 214 4.73 -4.95 24.48
C GLY A 214 5.47 -3.69 24.07
N MET A 215 6.81 -3.69 24.11
CA MET A 215 7.64 -2.56 23.65
C MET A 215 8.25 -2.82 22.28
N LYS A 216 8.12 -1.83 21.39
CA LYS A 216 8.75 -1.78 20.07
C LYS A 216 9.28 -0.37 19.78
N LEU A 217 10.57 -0.26 19.54
CA LEU A 217 11.21 0.90 18.94
C LEU A 217 11.43 0.63 17.45
N GLN A 218 11.20 1.64 16.63
CA GLN A 218 11.55 1.58 15.22
C GLN A 218 12.17 2.90 14.77
N THR A 219 13.35 2.81 14.17
CA THR A 219 14.14 3.99 13.78
C THR A 219 14.98 3.67 12.56
N ASP A 220 15.34 4.70 11.80
CA ASP A 220 16.39 4.58 10.80
C ASP A 220 17.77 4.56 11.47
N ILE A 221 18.66 3.71 10.96
CA ILE A 221 20.06 3.62 11.39
C ILE A 221 20.94 3.66 10.14
N THR A 222 21.83 4.64 10.08
CA THR A 222 22.83 4.76 9.01
C THR A 222 24.14 4.15 9.44
N PHE A 223 24.62 3.17 8.68
CA PHE A 223 25.89 2.49 8.92
C PHE A 223 26.97 3.10 8.03
N ASN A 224 27.80 3.97 8.61
CA ASN A 224 28.89 4.62 7.88
C ASN A 224 29.91 3.62 7.31
N GLN A 225 30.07 2.46 7.96
CA GLN A 225 30.96 1.39 7.51
C GLN A 225 30.37 0.54 6.37
N LEU A 226 29.10 0.75 6.02
CA LEU A 226 28.41 0.08 4.91
C LEU A 226 28.04 1.11 3.83
N ASP A 227 28.99 1.95 3.40
CA ASP A 227 28.78 2.98 2.37
C ASP A 227 27.61 3.93 2.69
N ASN A 228 27.44 4.29 3.98
CA ASN A 228 26.31 5.08 4.50
C ASN A 228 24.93 4.45 4.20
N THR A 229 24.86 3.12 4.13
CA THR A 229 23.60 2.40 3.99
C THR A 229 22.71 2.67 5.20
N THR A 230 21.48 3.10 4.93
CA THR A 230 20.45 3.28 5.96
C THR A 230 19.54 2.06 5.99
N ALA A 231 19.36 1.49 7.17
CA ALA A 231 18.41 0.42 7.44
C ALA A 231 17.32 0.90 8.38
N LEU A 232 16.11 0.40 8.18
CA LEU A 232 15.03 0.56 9.13
C LEU A 232 15.18 -0.52 10.21
N ALA A 233 15.52 -0.11 11.43
CA ALA A 233 15.75 -0.98 12.56
C ALA A 233 14.49 -1.10 13.42
N ASN A 234 14.04 -2.33 13.65
CA ASN A 234 12.94 -2.68 14.55
C ASN A 234 13.54 -3.36 15.77
N ILE A 235 13.45 -2.73 16.93
CA ILE A 235 13.91 -3.27 18.20
C ILE A 235 12.67 -3.55 19.05
N SER A 236 12.53 -4.77 19.57
CA SER A 236 11.40 -5.17 20.39
C SER A 236 11.88 -5.94 21.60
N LEU A 237 11.20 -5.75 22.73
CA LEU A 237 11.38 -6.58 23.92
C LEU A 237 10.36 -7.69 23.94
N ASP A 238 9.08 -7.37 23.88
CA ASP A 238 8.03 -8.39 23.75
C ASP A 238 7.28 -8.21 22.43
N ALA A 239 7.70 -9.00 21.45
CA ALA A 239 7.08 -9.01 20.15
C ALA A 239 5.77 -9.78 20.12
N SER A 240 5.47 -10.58 21.16
CA SER A 240 4.25 -11.38 21.22
C SER A 240 2.99 -10.52 21.30
N ALA A 241 3.13 -9.27 21.78
CA ALA A 241 2.05 -8.30 21.79
C ALA A 241 1.57 -7.95 20.36
N PHE A 242 2.46 -7.87 19.37
CA PHE A 242 2.14 -7.37 18.03
C PHE A 242 2.49 -8.34 16.89
N LEU A 243 3.14 -9.46 17.17
CA LEU A 243 3.27 -10.61 16.28
C LEU A 243 2.42 -11.74 16.85
N PRO A 244 1.49 -12.34 16.08
CA PRO A 244 0.61 -13.41 16.55
C PRO A 244 1.35 -14.74 16.84
N ARG A 245 2.66 -14.72 17.04
CA ARG A 245 3.51 -15.88 17.32
C ARG A 245 3.76 -15.94 18.83
N ARG A 246 3.40 -17.07 19.46
CA ARG A 246 3.66 -17.29 20.88
C ARG A 246 5.16 -17.21 21.15
N ASN A 247 5.53 -16.42 22.17
CA ASN A 247 6.88 -16.34 22.72
C ASN A 247 7.96 -15.95 21.71
N VAL A 248 7.74 -14.91 20.89
CA VAL A 248 8.86 -14.30 20.18
C VAL A 248 9.59 -13.41 21.18
N PRO A 249 10.80 -13.80 21.62
CA PRO A 249 11.53 -13.02 22.60
C PRO A 249 12.04 -11.71 21.99
N GLY A 250 12.78 -10.93 22.79
CA GLY A 250 13.39 -9.69 22.33
C GLY A 250 14.09 -9.89 20.98
N PHE A 251 13.78 -9.03 20.02
CA PHE A 251 14.33 -9.12 18.67
C PHE A 251 14.79 -7.77 18.17
N ILE A 252 15.85 -7.79 17.37
CA ILE A 252 16.27 -6.65 16.57
C ILE A 252 16.24 -7.09 15.12
N ALA A 253 15.57 -6.34 14.25
CA ALA A 253 15.52 -6.61 12.83
C ALA A 253 15.89 -5.37 12.03
N TYR A 254 16.78 -5.53 11.07
CA TYR A 254 17.25 -4.50 10.17
C TYR A 254 16.67 -4.78 8.78
N ILE A 255 15.79 -3.89 8.34
CA ILE A 255 15.10 -3.96 7.07
C ILE A 255 15.83 -3.02 6.11
N PHE A 256 16.43 -3.59 5.08
CA PHE A 256 17.20 -2.83 4.10
C PHE A 256 16.33 -2.47 2.89
N PRO A 257 16.57 -1.32 2.24
CA PRO A 257 16.01 -1.05 0.94
C PRO A 257 16.47 -2.14 -0.05
N SER A 258 15.56 -2.57 -0.91
CA SER A 258 15.86 -3.54 -1.97
C SER A 258 15.43 -2.95 -3.30
N GLU A 259 16.30 -3.06 -4.30
CA GLU A 259 15.91 -2.71 -5.66
C GLU A 259 14.81 -3.65 -6.16
N LEU A 260 14.01 -3.16 -7.11
CA LEU A 260 13.01 -3.96 -7.79
C LEU A 260 13.68 -5.11 -8.53
N GLN A 261 13.26 -6.33 -8.25
CA GLN A 261 13.83 -7.52 -8.86
C GLN A 261 13.17 -7.86 -10.18
N THR A 262 13.80 -7.45 -11.27
CA THR A 262 13.32 -7.69 -12.64
C THR A 262 13.33 -9.17 -13.05
N ASN A 263 13.89 -10.04 -12.20
CA ASN A 263 13.97 -11.48 -12.43
C ASN A 263 13.01 -12.27 -11.51
N ASN A 264 12.07 -11.58 -10.86
CA ASN A 264 11.04 -12.17 -10.01
C ASN A 264 9.64 -12.05 -10.64
N PRO A 265 9.39 -12.73 -11.79
CA PRO A 265 8.12 -12.67 -12.48
C PRO A 265 6.96 -13.30 -11.66
N ILE A 266 5.75 -12.76 -11.85
CA ILE A 266 4.45 -13.23 -11.38
C ILE A 266 3.70 -13.86 -12.57
N GLU A 267 3.97 -15.12 -12.83
CA GLU A 267 3.37 -15.80 -13.95
C GLU A 267 2.04 -16.48 -13.58
N LEU A 268 1.24 -16.80 -14.59
CA LEU A 268 0.14 -17.75 -14.46
C LEU A 268 0.56 -19.08 -15.08
N ASN A 269 0.25 -20.19 -14.41
CA ASN A 269 0.40 -21.50 -15.03
C ASN A 269 -0.74 -21.78 -16.04
N GLU A 270 -0.73 -22.95 -16.67
CA GLU A 270 -1.77 -23.40 -17.62
C GLU A 270 -3.18 -23.46 -17.01
N LYS A 271 -3.29 -23.57 -15.68
CA LYS A 271 -4.56 -23.58 -14.93
C LYS A 271 -4.95 -22.19 -14.43
N SER A 272 -4.24 -21.15 -14.85
CA SER A 272 -4.40 -19.77 -14.38
C SER A 272 -4.15 -19.59 -12.87
N ASP A 273 -3.39 -20.51 -12.26
CA ASP A 273 -2.90 -20.32 -10.89
C ASP A 273 -1.66 -19.45 -10.88
N LEU A 274 -1.55 -18.63 -9.84
CA LEU A 274 -0.41 -17.76 -9.62
C LEU A 274 0.86 -18.58 -9.34
N ARG A 275 1.90 -18.31 -10.12
CA ARG A 275 3.29 -18.71 -9.92
C ARG A 275 4.13 -17.48 -9.67
N ILE A 276 5.12 -17.63 -8.80
CA ILE A 276 6.03 -16.54 -8.50
C ILE A 276 7.41 -17.16 -8.51
N LYS A 277 8.28 -16.69 -9.39
CA LYS A 277 9.68 -17.02 -9.25
C LYS A 277 10.27 -16.04 -8.26
N VAL A 278 10.71 -16.55 -7.11
CA VAL A 278 11.25 -15.68 -6.07
C VAL A 278 12.72 -15.98 -5.88
N GLY A 279 13.55 -15.07 -6.36
CA GLY A 279 14.88 -14.83 -5.82
C GLY A 279 14.84 -13.69 -4.81
N TYR A 280 15.84 -13.63 -3.94
CA TYR A 280 16.24 -12.32 -3.47
C TYR A 280 16.76 -11.50 -4.64
N ALA A 281 16.82 -10.19 -4.45
CA ALA A 281 17.85 -9.44 -5.15
C ALA A 281 19.19 -10.16 -5.07
N SER A 282 20.07 -9.97 -6.05
CA SER A 282 21.50 -10.14 -5.80
C SER A 282 21.75 -9.58 -4.41
N GLU A 283 22.16 -10.43 -3.46
CA GLU A 283 22.11 -10.13 -2.02
C GLU A 283 22.46 -8.66 -1.84
N PRO A 284 21.60 -7.81 -1.24
CA PRO A 284 22.02 -6.46 -0.95
C PRO A 284 23.36 -6.64 -0.26
N MET A 285 24.42 -6.10 -0.86
CA MET A 285 25.76 -6.36 -0.38
C MET A 285 25.74 -5.89 1.07
N LEU A 286 25.62 -6.83 1.99
CA LEU A 286 25.83 -6.67 3.40
C LEU A 286 27.21 -7.25 3.60
N PRO A 287 28.27 -6.53 3.17
CA PRO A 287 29.62 -7.04 3.22
C PRO A 287 30.02 -7.41 4.65
N GLU A 288 29.28 -6.95 5.67
CA GLU A 288 29.62 -7.23 7.06
C GLU A 288 28.40 -7.51 7.97
N LYS A 289 27.78 -8.70 7.87
CA LYS A 289 26.82 -9.19 8.88
C LYS A 289 27.37 -9.13 10.31
N ASN A 290 28.71 -9.24 10.46
CA ASN A 290 29.39 -9.07 11.74
C ASN A 290 29.19 -7.67 12.36
N LEU A 291 29.08 -6.61 11.56
CA LEU A 291 28.79 -5.28 12.06
C LEU A 291 27.40 -5.24 12.69
N LEU A 292 26.38 -5.75 11.97
CA LEU A 292 25.01 -5.80 12.46
C LEU A 292 24.89 -6.64 13.74
N ARG A 293 25.64 -7.74 13.84
CA ARG A 293 25.72 -8.55 15.07
C ARG A 293 26.30 -7.77 16.22
N ARG A 294 27.46 -7.13 16.05
CA ARG A 294 28.11 -6.34 17.10
C ARG A 294 27.19 -5.23 17.59
N PHE A 295 26.62 -4.48 16.67
CA PHE A 295 25.66 -3.43 17.01
C PHE A 295 24.44 -3.98 17.75
N SER A 296 23.90 -5.13 17.33
CA SER A 296 22.80 -5.78 18.04
C SER A 296 23.17 -6.23 19.45
N VAL A 297 24.40 -6.74 19.63
CA VAL A 297 24.93 -7.11 20.95
C VAL A 297 25.03 -5.89 21.85
N ASP A 298 25.55 -4.78 21.34
CA ASP A 298 25.69 -3.53 22.09
C ASP A 298 24.31 -2.99 22.50
N VAL A 299 23.35 -2.92 21.57
CA VAL A 299 21.98 -2.48 21.84
C VAL A 299 21.29 -3.38 22.86
N MET A 300 21.37 -4.70 22.71
CA MET A 300 20.77 -5.63 23.67
C MET A 300 21.41 -5.49 25.05
N SER A 301 22.74 -5.37 25.12
CA SER A 301 23.46 -5.21 26.39
C SER A 301 23.03 -3.92 27.11
N GLU A 302 22.88 -2.82 26.38
CA GLU A 302 22.39 -1.55 26.93
C GLU A 302 20.95 -1.67 27.44
N ILE A 303 20.07 -2.29 26.66
CA ILE A 303 18.68 -2.53 27.06
C ILE A 303 18.61 -3.39 28.33
N ALA A 304 19.42 -4.45 28.43
CA ALA A 304 19.50 -5.27 29.62
C ALA A 304 20.00 -4.51 30.85
N ALA A 305 20.99 -3.64 30.68
CA ALA A 305 21.50 -2.81 31.77
C ALA A 305 20.46 -1.80 32.25
N VAL A 306 19.79 -1.09 31.33
CA VAL A 306 18.82 -0.04 31.65
C VAL A 306 17.53 -0.59 32.25
N LEU A 307 17.04 -1.72 31.73
CA LEU A 307 15.77 -2.33 32.15
C LEU A 307 15.94 -3.48 33.14
N GLU A 308 17.17 -3.69 33.62
CA GLU A 308 17.55 -4.77 34.54
C GLU A 308 17.07 -6.16 34.06
N LEU A 309 17.28 -6.45 32.77
CA LEU A 309 16.91 -7.72 32.13
C LEU A 309 18.07 -8.71 32.15
N GLN A 310 17.75 -10.00 32.21
CA GLN A 310 18.73 -11.07 32.04
C GLN A 310 18.42 -11.85 30.76
N PHE A 311 19.27 -11.73 29.73
CA PHE A 311 19.17 -12.63 28.57
C PHE A 311 19.51 -14.06 28.97
N VAL A 312 18.81 -15.02 28.37
CA VAL A 312 18.91 -16.45 28.67
C VAL A 312 19.03 -17.27 27.41
N LYS A 313 19.71 -18.42 27.50
CA LYS A 313 19.76 -19.38 26.39
C LYS A 313 18.42 -20.08 26.24
N HIS A 314 17.88 -20.12 25.02
CA HIS A 314 16.66 -20.87 24.73
C HIS A 314 16.95 -22.38 24.86
N ALA A 315 16.36 -23.03 25.87
CA ALA A 315 16.31 -24.48 25.92
C ALA A 315 15.02 -24.93 25.20
N TYR A 316 15.17 -25.65 24.08
CA TYR A 316 14.03 -26.26 23.38
C TYR A 316 13.36 -27.39 24.19
N THR A 317 13.96 -27.78 25.32
CA THR A 317 13.49 -28.80 26.25
C THR A 317 13.13 -28.16 27.58
N GLN A 318 12.40 -28.86 28.47
CA GLN A 318 12.01 -28.40 29.82
C GLN A 318 13.19 -28.08 30.78
N ALA A 319 14.40 -27.90 30.26
CA ALA A 319 15.55 -27.49 31.04
C ALA A 319 15.38 -26.05 31.55
N PRO A 320 15.94 -25.73 32.73
CA PRO A 320 15.89 -24.39 33.27
C PRO A 320 16.59 -23.39 32.34
N TYR A 321 16.08 -22.15 32.31
CA TYR A 321 16.74 -21.05 31.62
C TYR A 321 18.14 -20.83 32.18
N VAL A 322 19.14 -20.79 31.30
CA VAL A 322 20.53 -20.52 31.68
C VAL A 322 20.84 -19.06 31.33
N PRO A 323 21.16 -18.21 32.32
CA PRO A 323 21.62 -16.85 32.08
C PRO A 323 22.81 -16.83 31.11
N LEU A 324 22.77 -15.90 30.15
CA LEU A 324 23.91 -15.64 29.28
C LEU A 324 24.83 -14.63 29.95
N GLU A 325 26.10 -15.00 30.15
CA GLU A 325 27.16 -14.06 30.58
C GLU A 325 27.56 -13.13 29.43
N THR A 326 27.47 -13.61 28.19
CA THR A 326 27.70 -12.81 26.98
C THR A 326 26.57 -13.05 25.98
N VAL A 327 26.02 -11.95 25.48
CA VAL A 327 25.04 -11.93 24.38
C VAL A 327 25.74 -12.46 23.12
N THR A 328 25.38 -13.67 22.69
CA THR A 328 25.87 -14.26 21.42
C THR A 328 24.68 -14.55 20.52
N LEU A 329 24.79 -14.16 19.24
CA LEU A 329 23.66 -14.18 18.32
C LEU A 329 23.81 -15.34 17.33
N GLN A 330 22.75 -16.13 17.19
CA GLN A 330 22.60 -17.00 16.03
C GLN A 330 22.01 -16.17 14.90
N ASP A 331 22.65 -16.23 13.73
CA ASP A 331 22.10 -15.59 12.55
C ASP A 331 20.79 -16.22 12.18
N THR A 332 19.79 -15.38 11.96
CA THR A 332 18.61 -15.83 11.25
C THR A 332 18.29 -14.85 10.15
N GLU A 333 18.08 -15.39 8.96
CA GLU A 333 17.52 -14.67 7.83
C GLU A 333 16.13 -15.22 7.61
N LEU A 334 15.18 -14.34 7.36
CA LEU A 334 13.91 -14.80 6.82
C LEU A 334 14.16 -15.15 5.35
N GLY A 335 13.49 -16.18 4.85
CA GLY A 335 13.46 -16.44 3.40
C GLY A 335 12.56 -15.42 2.70
N PRO A 336 12.63 -15.33 1.35
CA PRO A 336 11.82 -14.40 0.59
C PRO A 336 10.32 -14.53 0.91
N GLY A 337 9.62 -13.40 0.99
CA GLY A 337 8.19 -13.39 1.36
C GLY A 337 7.93 -13.50 2.86
N GLY A 338 8.94 -13.81 3.68
CA GLY A 338 8.79 -13.99 5.13
C GLY A 338 8.40 -12.72 5.87
N ILE A 339 8.79 -11.55 5.36
CA ILE A 339 8.44 -10.23 5.90
C ILE A 339 7.12 -9.71 5.39
N THR A 340 6.70 -10.22 4.24
CA THR A 340 5.37 -9.94 3.72
C THR A 340 5.20 -8.49 3.24
N HIS A 341 6.30 -7.74 3.00
CA HIS A 341 6.29 -6.38 2.46
C HIS A 341 6.45 -6.41 0.93
N LYS A 342 5.59 -7.19 0.29
CA LYS A 342 5.64 -7.46 -1.15
C LYS A 342 5.22 -6.20 -1.91
N MET A 343 6.06 -5.76 -2.84
CA MET A 343 5.84 -4.52 -3.62
C MET A 343 6.29 -4.70 -5.07
N GLY A 344 5.95 -3.72 -5.91
CA GLY A 344 6.52 -3.57 -7.24
C GLY A 344 5.80 -4.28 -8.39
N SER A 345 4.76 -5.07 -8.09
CA SER A 345 4.09 -5.92 -9.08
C SER A 345 3.20 -5.17 -10.09
N LEU A 346 2.67 -4.02 -9.69
CA LEU A 346 2.02 -3.04 -10.56
C LEU A 346 2.69 -1.68 -10.33
N PRO A 347 3.92 -1.47 -10.86
CA PRO A 347 4.71 -0.31 -10.47
C PRO A 347 4.20 0.97 -11.14
N MET A 348 4.30 2.08 -10.41
CA MET A 348 4.26 3.43 -10.97
C MET A 348 5.50 3.70 -11.84
N PRO A 349 5.53 4.79 -12.63
CA PRO A 349 6.72 5.16 -13.38
C PRO A 349 7.87 5.48 -12.42
N LYS A 350 9.11 5.20 -12.84
CA LYS A 350 10.30 5.66 -12.12
C LYS A 350 10.39 7.18 -12.19
N LYS A 351 11.26 7.79 -11.39
CA LYS A 351 11.60 9.23 -11.45
C LYS A 351 11.85 9.77 -12.86
N SER A 352 12.47 8.96 -13.74
CA SER A 352 12.72 9.33 -15.14
C SER A 352 11.46 9.40 -16.03
N GLY A 353 10.28 9.10 -15.48
CA GLY A 353 9.02 8.96 -16.21
C GLY A 353 8.86 7.63 -16.95
N ASN A 354 9.94 6.85 -17.05
CA ASN A 354 9.96 5.59 -17.78
C ASN A 354 9.54 4.40 -16.90
N GLY A 355 9.06 3.35 -17.57
CA GLY A 355 8.59 2.12 -16.93
C GLY A 355 7.24 2.27 -16.23
N GLY A 356 6.88 1.26 -15.46
CA GLY A 356 5.61 1.20 -14.73
C GLY A 356 4.44 0.77 -15.60
N VAL A 357 3.44 0.17 -14.96
CA VAL A 357 2.14 -0.18 -15.56
C VAL A 357 1.03 0.75 -15.12
N LEU A 358 1.29 1.54 -14.08
CA LEU A 358 0.42 2.60 -13.58
C LEU A 358 0.99 3.97 -13.95
N ASP A 359 0.13 4.97 -14.09
CA ASP A 359 0.49 6.39 -14.13
C ASP A 359 0.61 6.99 -12.72
N SER A 360 0.88 8.30 -12.63
CA SER A 360 0.99 9.01 -11.34
C SER A 360 -0.34 9.12 -10.57
N ASN A 361 -1.47 8.82 -11.22
CA ASN A 361 -2.80 8.78 -10.63
C ASN A 361 -3.28 7.35 -10.34
N LEU A 362 -2.38 6.37 -10.38
CA LEU A 362 -2.67 4.95 -10.18
C LEU A 362 -3.63 4.35 -11.22
N GLN A 363 -3.79 5.00 -12.37
CA GLN A 363 -4.52 4.43 -13.50
C GLN A 363 -3.58 3.53 -14.29
N MET A 364 -4.10 2.39 -14.77
CA MET A 364 -3.32 1.53 -15.66
C MET A 364 -3.01 2.28 -16.96
N LYS A 365 -1.73 2.45 -17.28
CA LYS A 365 -1.25 3.07 -18.53
C LYS A 365 -1.73 2.33 -19.78
N TYR A 366 -1.98 1.04 -19.60
CA TYR A 366 -2.39 0.13 -20.64
C TYR A 366 -3.92 0.13 -20.73
N ASP A 367 -4.46 1.13 -21.42
CA ASP A 367 -5.80 1.23 -22.01
C ASP A 367 -7.03 0.70 -21.23
N TRP A 368 -7.20 1.14 -19.97
CA TRP A 368 -8.48 1.15 -19.26
C TRP A 368 -8.82 2.57 -18.78
N SER A 369 -9.78 3.28 -19.41
CA SER A 369 -10.12 4.68 -19.06
C SER A 369 -11.58 4.87 -18.60
N ASN A 370 -11.83 5.81 -17.66
CA ASN A 370 -13.16 6.16 -17.15
C ASN A 370 -13.63 7.58 -17.60
N PRO A 371 -14.97 7.88 -17.58
CA PRO A 371 -15.59 9.10 -18.13
C PRO A 371 -15.86 10.26 -17.13
N ILE A 372 -16.21 11.46 -17.66
CA ILE A 372 -16.58 12.69 -16.93
C ILE A 372 -18.06 12.69 -16.51
N VAL A 373 -18.35 13.10 -15.27
CA VAL A 373 -19.72 13.25 -14.74
C VAL A 373 -19.96 14.68 -14.24
N VAL A 374 -21.07 15.31 -14.65
CA VAL A 374 -21.51 16.61 -14.11
C VAL A 374 -22.74 16.41 -13.22
N TYR A 375 -22.66 16.93 -11.99
CA TYR A 375 -23.76 16.91 -11.04
C TYR A 375 -24.32 18.33 -10.83
N ASN A 376 -25.60 18.54 -11.16
CA ASN A 376 -26.28 19.78 -10.81
C ASN A 376 -26.87 19.65 -9.39
N LEU A 377 -26.14 20.15 -8.40
CA LEU A 377 -26.55 20.18 -7.00
C LEU A 377 -27.31 21.46 -6.62
N LEU A 378 -27.53 22.37 -7.58
CA LEU A 378 -28.25 23.62 -7.34
C LEU A 378 -29.77 23.36 -7.27
N PRO A 379 -30.54 24.23 -6.58
CA PRO A 379 -32.00 24.21 -6.60
C PRO A 379 -32.60 24.68 -7.94
N LYS A 380 -31.76 25.03 -8.93
CA LYS A 380 -32.16 25.53 -10.24
C LYS A 380 -31.42 24.77 -11.35
N ASP A 381 -32.00 24.72 -12.54
CA ASP A 381 -31.40 24.03 -13.69
C ASP A 381 -30.17 24.80 -14.22
N VAL A 382 -29.20 24.08 -14.80
CA VAL A 382 -27.99 24.66 -15.40
C VAL A 382 -27.84 24.21 -16.85
N TRP A 383 -27.21 25.04 -17.67
CA TRP A 383 -26.86 24.67 -19.04
C TRP A 383 -25.38 24.33 -19.12
N VAL A 384 -25.07 23.23 -19.80
CA VAL A 384 -23.71 22.75 -20.02
C VAL A 384 -23.47 22.72 -21.52
N ARG A 385 -22.37 23.33 -21.95
CA ARG A 385 -21.85 23.25 -23.31
C ARG A 385 -20.41 22.75 -23.25
N MET A 386 -20.07 21.82 -24.12
CA MET A 386 -18.70 21.35 -24.25
C MET A 386 -18.10 21.96 -25.51
N SER A 387 -16.81 22.31 -25.45
CA SER A 387 -16.03 22.73 -26.61
C SER A 387 -14.70 22.00 -26.65
N THR A 388 -14.24 21.69 -27.86
CA THR A 388 -12.88 21.14 -28.04
C THR A 388 -11.90 22.28 -28.28
N SER A 389 -10.65 22.07 -27.91
CA SER A 389 -9.55 22.97 -28.28
C SER A 389 -9.12 22.83 -29.76
N ARG A 390 -9.71 21.90 -30.52
CA ARG A 390 -9.39 21.57 -31.92
C ARG A 390 -10.66 21.49 -32.76
N ALA A 391 -10.94 22.56 -33.52
CA ALA A 391 -12.18 22.71 -34.29
C ALA A 391 -12.49 21.57 -35.31
N SER A 392 -11.50 20.74 -35.67
CA SER A 392 -11.66 19.62 -36.61
C SER A 392 -12.00 18.28 -35.94
N GLU A 393 -11.96 18.19 -34.60
CA GLU A 393 -12.24 16.95 -33.88
C GLU A 393 -13.72 16.89 -33.47
N PRO A 394 -14.39 15.73 -33.61
CA PRO A 394 -15.78 15.57 -33.22
C PRO A 394 -15.94 15.75 -31.70
N LEU A 395 -16.91 16.56 -31.30
CA LEU A 395 -17.31 16.73 -29.90
C LEU A 395 -18.01 15.47 -29.39
N PHE A 396 -17.56 14.94 -28.25
CA PHE A 396 -18.21 13.78 -27.59
C PHE A 396 -19.10 14.18 -26.41
N GLY A 397 -19.37 15.48 -26.27
CA GLY A 397 -20.38 16.08 -25.40
C GLY A 397 -21.49 16.80 -26.19
N PRO A 398 -22.42 17.51 -25.51
CA PRO A 398 -23.45 18.27 -26.20
C PRO A 398 -22.79 19.45 -26.93
N SER A 399 -22.90 19.45 -28.26
CA SER A 399 -22.37 20.51 -29.14
C SER A 399 -23.18 21.80 -29.08
N SER A 400 -24.38 21.73 -28.50
CA SER A 400 -25.25 22.84 -28.14
C SER A 400 -25.51 22.82 -26.64
N ASP A 401 -26.16 23.84 -26.11
CA ASP A 401 -26.50 23.88 -24.70
C ASP A 401 -27.39 22.71 -24.30
N LYS A 402 -27.01 22.03 -23.22
CA LYS A 402 -27.82 20.96 -22.61
C LYS A 402 -28.24 21.33 -21.20
N LEU A 403 -29.54 21.31 -20.95
CA LEU A 403 -30.13 21.56 -19.64
C LEU A 403 -29.93 20.36 -18.72
N VAL A 404 -29.16 20.55 -17.65
CA VAL A 404 -29.08 19.62 -16.51
C VAL A 404 -30.02 20.13 -15.44
N LYS A 405 -31.13 19.42 -15.21
CA LYS A 405 -32.14 19.83 -14.23
C LYS A 405 -31.60 19.79 -12.80
N SER A 406 -32.17 20.62 -11.93
CA SER A 406 -31.88 20.63 -10.49
C SER A 406 -31.98 19.21 -9.90
N GLY A 407 -30.94 18.81 -9.17
CA GLY A 407 -30.86 17.49 -8.54
C GLY A 407 -30.67 16.33 -9.53
N LYS A 408 -30.32 16.61 -10.80
CA LYS A 408 -29.98 15.60 -11.81
C LYS A 408 -28.49 15.65 -12.19
N SER A 409 -28.03 14.56 -12.79
CA SER A 409 -26.67 14.42 -13.30
C SER A 409 -26.71 13.98 -14.76
N GLU A 410 -25.76 14.45 -15.55
CA GLU A 410 -25.55 14.00 -16.93
C GLU A 410 -24.11 13.48 -17.07
N LEU A 411 -23.95 12.47 -17.92
CA LEU A 411 -22.70 11.73 -18.13
C LEU A 411 -22.29 11.86 -19.59
N TRP A 412 -21.04 12.25 -19.85
CA TRP A 412 -20.51 12.34 -21.21
C TRP A 412 -19.15 11.63 -21.30
N LYS A 413 -18.88 11.04 -22.46
CA LYS A 413 -17.59 10.41 -22.76
C LYS A 413 -16.72 11.46 -23.45
N CYS A 414 -15.47 11.60 -23.03
CA CYS A 414 -14.57 12.62 -23.54
C CYS A 414 -13.35 11.97 -24.16
N SER A 415 -12.90 12.48 -25.31
CA SER A 415 -11.68 12.03 -25.99
C SER A 415 -10.54 13.02 -25.78
N THR A 416 -10.26 13.39 -24.52
CA THR A 416 -9.12 14.22 -24.06
C THR A 416 -9.01 15.67 -24.61
N ARG A 417 -8.64 16.64 -23.73
CA ARG A 417 -8.43 18.10 -24.00
C ARG A 417 -9.68 18.94 -24.36
N GLU A 418 -10.79 18.68 -23.69
CA GLU A 418 -12.02 19.49 -23.81
C GLU A 418 -12.11 20.53 -22.69
N THR A 419 -12.68 21.69 -22.99
CA THR A 419 -13.04 22.72 -22.01
C THR A 419 -14.54 22.62 -21.75
N ILE A 420 -14.94 22.68 -20.49
CA ILE A 420 -16.36 22.63 -20.11
C ILE A 420 -16.80 24.03 -19.72
N GLN A 421 -17.82 24.55 -20.41
CA GLN A 421 -18.52 25.77 -20.03
C GLN A 421 -19.82 25.42 -19.33
N VAL A 422 -20.00 25.94 -18.12
CA VAL A 422 -21.23 25.79 -17.35
C VAL A 422 -21.73 27.17 -16.96
N TYR A 423 -23.00 27.45 -17.27
CA TYR A 423 -23.64 28.71 -16.88
C TYR A 423 -25.06 28.47 -16.36
N ALA A 424 -25.49 29.34 -15.46
CA ALA A 424 -26.81 29.36 -14.86
C ALA A 424 -27.66 30.51 -15.44
N PHE A 425 -28.98 30.46 -15.25
CA PHE A 425 -29.92 31.49 -15.72
C PHE A 425 -29.55 32.91 -15.28
N GLU A 426 -29.96 33.90 -16.09
CA GLU A 426 -29.88 35.34 -15.79
C GLU A 426 -30.37 35.63 -14.36
N ASN A 427 -29.57 36.40 -13.60
CA ASN A 427 -29.80 36.83 -12.21
C ASN A 427 -29.45 35.81 -11.10
N SER A 428 -28.54 34.88 -11.36
CA SER A 428 -28.00 33.97 -10.35
C SER A 428 -26.81 34.59 -9.60
N GLU A 429 -27.02 35.15 -8.40
CA GLU A 429 -25.95 35.76 -7.56
C GLU A 429 -24.96 34.77 -6.93
N SER A 430 -25.11 33.45 -7.14
CA SER A 430 -24.25 32.43 -6.53
C SER A 430 -24.11 31.17 -7.38
N TYR A 431 -22.88 30.71 -7.64
CA TYR A 431 -22.58 29.50 -8.42
C TYR A 431 -21.95 28.42 -7.54
N ASN A 432 -22.57 27.24 -7.47
CA ASN A 432 -21.99 26.03 -6.88
C ASN A 432 -22.21 24.85 -7.85
N VAL A 433 -21.31 24.70 -8.82
CA VAL A 433 -21.26 23.51 -9.69
C VAL A 433 -20.05 22.70 -9.28
N GLN A 434 -20.25 21.41 -8.98
CA GLN A 434 -19.14 20.53 -8.67
C GLN A 434 -18.77 19.71 -9.92
N VAL A 435 -17.67 20.09 -10.57
CA VAL A 435 -16.95 19.23 -11.51
C VAL A 435 -15.96 18.42 -10.69
N VAL A 436 -16.05 17.09 -10.73
CA VAL A 436 -15.10 16.23 -10.01
C VAL A 436 -14.24 15.50 -11.03
N GLU A 437 -13.19 16.17 -11.49
CA GLU A 437 -12.01 15.49 -12.06
C GLU A 437 -10.76 16.39 -11.93
N PRO A 438 -9.59 15.85 -11.57
CA PRO A 438 -8.32 16.56 -11.69
C PRO A 438 -7.92 16.70 -13.16
N GLY A 439 -7.63 17.92 -13.63
CA GLY A 439 -7.00 18.16 -14.94
C GLY A 439 -7.92 18.66 -16.07
N VAL A 440 -9.18 19.00 -15.78
CA VAL A 440 -10.07 19.71 -16.71
C VAL A 440 -10.03 21.21 -16.42
N ASN A 441 -9.76 22.04 -17.43
CA ASN A 441 -10.01 23.48 -17.33
C ASN A 441 -11.51 23.70 -17.45
N ALA A 442 -12.18 24.00 -16.34
CA ALA A 442 -13.57 24.43 -16.33
C ALA A 442 -13.62 25.95 -16.41
N LEU A 443 -14.35 26.48 -17.39
CA LEU A 443 -14.59 27.92 -17.50
C LEU A 443 -16.05 28.18 -17.09
N ILE A 444 -16.24 28.79 -15.92
CA ILE A 444 -17.56 29.18 -15.43
C ILE A 444 -17.76 30.63 -15.86
N GLU A 445 -18.62 30.84 -16.85
CA GLU A 445 -18.95 32.17 -17.37
C GLU A 445 -20.34 32.59 -16.87
N ALA A 446 -20.51 33.89 -16.59
CA ALA A 446 -21.84 34.46 -16.49
C ALA A 446 -22.52 34.37 -17.87
N PRO A 447 -23.86 34.18 -17.95
CA PRO A 447 -24.54 34.19 -19.24
C PRO A 447 -24.22 35.49 -20.00
N PRO A 448 -24.03 35.44 -21.33
CA PRO A 448 -23.87 36.66 -22.11
C PRO A 448 -25.09 37.55 -21.87
N MET A 449 -24.87 38.77 -21.40
CA MET A 449 -25.94 39.77 -21.38
C MET A 449 -26.35 40.03 -22.84
N GLU A 450 -27.63 39.84 -23.16
CA GLU A 450 -28.17 40.24 -24.46
C GLU A 450 -28.02 41.75 -24.70
#